data_AF-A0A354T9H8-F1
#
_entry.id   AF-A0A354T9H8-F1
#
_cell.length_a   1.000
_cell.length_b   1.000
_cell.length_c   1.000
_cell.angle_alpha   90.00
_cell.angle_beta   90.00
_cell.angle_gamma   90.00
#
_symmetry.space_group_name_H-M   'P 1'
#
loop_
_entity.id
_entity.type
_entity.pdbx_description
1 polymer ?
#
loop_
_entity_poly.entity_id
_entity_poly.type
_entity_poly.pdbx_seq_one_letter_code
_entity_poly.pdbx_strand_id
1 'polypeptide(L)'
;MKGMRVFAVDYAPTHDRSAAREAAQRLTSIGALPFITTPAMNGVNLGPLEEISRRVLVLHGWDAKHTGQPAPAAESTATARFMRQTLEWLGCELDFRSANGTDFLPASHDFSAVILDAGLVLNDAQQRALAAWLPTLRTKKIPLLLNGMPFTDETARQQALLHLGLGGNAKPVSRLVKANVASIDSTLIKAGTRVQGRVLGFMNLTAPADSRVVLALRGEDALGTEHRFDQAFLTQWGAACIDPTLGTTGPQVDLPAFLSAWLGGEHAAPVPDTTTRDGRHVFYSHIESTGFSTPSTLPGFPLCAEVMRDR
;
A
#
# COMPACT_ATOMS: atom_id res chain seq x y z
N MET A 1 6.98 -51.81 3.15
CA MET A 1 7.42 -50.48 2.70
C MET A 1 6.65 -49.36 3.42
N LYS A 2 6.80 -49.25 4.75
CA LYS A 2 6.44 -48.05 5.49
C LYS A 2 7.75 -47.31 5.75
N GLY A 3 7.97 -46.15 5.13
CA GLY A 3 9.11 -45.29 5.47
C GLY A 3 9.71 -44.40 4.38
N MET A 4 9.49 -44.67 3.08
CA MET A 4 10.03 -43.83 2.01
C MET A 4 8.97 -42.88 1.47
N ARG A 5 9.24 -41.56 1.50
CA ARG A 5 8.45 -40.57 0.76
C ARG A 5 8.97 -40.52 -0.67
N VAL A 6 8.07 -40.65 -1.64
CA VAL A 6 8.41 -40.47 -3.06
C VAL A 6 8.41 -38.98 -3.36
N PHE A 7 9.53 -38.46 -3.87
CA PHE A 7 9.57 -37.11 -4.43
C PHE A 7 9.26 -37.21 -5.92
N ALA A 8 8.39 -36.34 -6.41
CA ALA A 8 8.12 -36.21 -7.84
C ALA A 8 8.43 -34.79 -8.29
N VAL A 9 8.98 -34.68 -9.50
CA VAL A 9 9.36 -33.40 -10.10
C VAL A 9 8.34 -33.05 -11.18
N ASP A 10 7.87 -31.81 -11.18
CA ASP A 10 7.09 -31.22 -12.27
C ASP A 10 7.59 -29.79 -12.52
N TYR A 11 7.19 -29.19 -13.64
CA TYR A 11 7.75 -27.94 -14.11
C TYR A 11 6.71 -26.82 -14.18
N ALA A 12 7.10 -25.63 -13.75
CA ALA A 12 6.30 -24.41 -13.90
C ALA A 12 7.19 -23.17 -14.09
N PRO A 13 6.73 -22.13 -14.82
CA PRO A 13 7.41 -20.84 -14.86
C PRO A 13 7.52 -20.22 -13.47
N THR A 14 8.63 -19.53 -13.17
CA THR A 14 8.89 -18.93 -11.85
C THR A 14 7.84 -17.91 -11.40
N HIS A 15 7.15 -17.27 -12.34
CA HIS A 15 6.15 -16.23 -12.08
C HIS A 15 4.70 -16.75 -12.13
N ASP A 16 4.49 -18.02 -12.48
CA ASP A 16 3.15 -18.59 -12.60
C ASP A 16 2.83 -19.48 -11.39
N ARG A 17 2.41 -18.83 -10.30
CA ARG A 17 2.02 -19.50 -9.05
C ARG A 17 0.84 -20.45 -9.25
N SER A 18 -0.09 -20.13 -10.16
CA SER A 18 -1.24 -21.00 -10.45
C SER A 18 -0.78 -22.31 -11.05
N ALA A 19 0.08 -22.25 -12.08
CA ALA A 19 0.66 -23.43 -12.69
C ALA A 19 1.48 -24.27 -11.68
N ALA A 20 2.26 -23.61 -10.82
CA ALA A 20 3.02 -24.31 -9.77
C ALA A 20 2.10 -25.02 -8.75
N ARG A 21 0.99 -24.38 -8.36
CA ARG A 21 -0.01 -24.93 -7.44
C ARG A 21 -0.74 -26.11 -8.05
N GLU A 22 -1.16 -26.00 -9.30
CA GLU A 22 -1.78 -27.10 -10.05
C GLU A 22 -0.83 -28.29 -10.19
N ALA A 23 0.45 -28.05 -10.49
CA ALA A 23 1.48 -29.08 -10.54
C ALA A 23 1.68 -29.76 -9.19
N ALA A 24 1.79 -28.98 -8.11
CA ALA A 24 1.89 -29.51 -6.76
C ALA A 24 0.67 -30.35 -6.36
N GLN A 25 -0.55 -29.92 -6.73
CA GLN A 25 -1.79 -30.66 -6.49
C GLN A 25 -1.81 -32.00 -7.25
N ARG A 26 -1.40 -32.01 -8.54
CA ARG A 26 -1.30 -33.26 -9.33
C ARG A 26 -0.37 -34.26 -8.66
N LEU A 27 0.84 -33.85 -8.28
CA LEU A 27 1.82 -34.74 -7.65
C LEU A 27 1.36 -35.20 -6.25
N THR A 28 0.72 -34.32 -5.49
CA THR A 28 0.15 -34.67 -4.18
C THR A 28 -0.96 -35.71 -4.32
N SER A 29 -1.79 -35.62 -5.36
CA SER A 29 -2.91 -36.55 -5.60
C SER A 29 -2.48 -38.00 -5.84
N ILE A 30 -1.25 -38.22 -6.30
CA ILE A 30 -0.66 -39.55 -6.50
C ILE A 30 0.18 -40.01 -5.29
N GLY A 31 0.15 -39.27 -4.17
CA GLY A 31 0.87 -39.61 -2.93
C GLY A 31 2.36 -39.25 -2.95
N ALA A 32 2.81 -38.44 -3.91
CA ALA A 32 4.19 -37.94 -3.96
C ALA A 32 4.34 -36.59 -3.25
N LEU A 33 5.55 -36.31 -2.78
CA LEU A 33 5.95 -34.97 -2.33
C LEU A 33 6.36 -34.14 -3.56
N PRO A 34 5.70 -33.01 -3.83
CA PRO A 34 5.98 -32.21 -5.03
C PRO A 34 7.29 -31.43 -4.94
N PHE A 35 8.08 -31.47 -5.99
CA PHE A 35 9.19 -30.58 -6.25
C PHE A 35 8.95 -29.85 -7.57
N ILE A 36 8.62 -28.57 -7.52
CA ILE A 36 8.30 -27.78 -8.71
C ILE A 36 9.50 -26.92 -9.07
N THR A 37 9.97 -27.02 -10.31
CA THR A 37 11.13 -26.24 -10.76
C THR A 37 10.95 -25.75 -12.20
N THR A 38 11.89 -24.96 -12.70
CA THR A 38 11.94 -24.64 -14.13
C THR A 38 12.59 -25.80 -14.89
N PRO A 39 12.34 -25.96 -16.20
CA PRO A 39 13.04 -26.98 -17.00
C PRO A 39 14.58 -26.87 -16.93
N ALA A 40 15.10 -25.67 -16.70
CA ALA A 40 16.54 -25.40 -16.51
C ALA A 40 17.04 -25.66 -15.07
N MET A 41 16.17 -26.10 -14.16
CA MET A 41 16.46 -26.38 -12.73
C MET A 41 17.05 -25.20 -11.95
N ASN A 42 16.75 -23.96 -12.36
CA ASN A 42 17.27 -22.73 -11.76
C ASN A 42 16.24 -21.95 -10.92
N GLY A 43 14.98 -22.42 -10.87
CA GLY A 43 13.94 -21.89 -9.97
C GLY A 43 13.56 -22.94 -8.95
N VAL A 44 13.57 -22.61 -7.66
CA VAL A 44 13.22 -23.54 -6.58
C VAL A 44 11.82 -23.23 -6.08
N ASN A 45 10.85 -24.13 -6.29
CA ASN A 45 9.59 -24.12 -5.55
C ASN A 45 9.39 -25.50 -4.93
N LEU A 46 9.68 -25.61 -3.64
CA LEU A 46 9.39 -26.83 -2.87
C LEU A 46 7.89 -26.90 -2.59
N GLY A 47 7.11 -27.59 -3.43
CA GLY A 47 5.71 -27.85 -3.13
C GLY A 47 5.58 -28.64 -1.81
N PRO A 48 4.64 -28.31 -0.90
CA PRO A 48 3.54 -27.36 -1.05
C PRO A 48 3.85 -25.92 -0.56
N LEU A 49 5.11 -25.59 -0.25
CA LEU A 49 5.52 -24.29 0.27
C LEU A 49 5.81 -23.33 -0.90
N GLU A 50 5.00 -22.28 -1.02
CA GLU A 50 5.22 -21.20 -1.97
C GLU A 50 6.09 -20.11 -1.35
N GLU A 51 7.15 -19.69 -2.04
CA GLU A 51 7.91 -18.51 -1.64
C GLU A 51 7.08 -17.26 -1.96
N ILE A 52 6.76 -16.50 -0.91
CA ILE A 52 6.04 -15.23 -1.02
C ILE A 52 6.99 -14.12 -0.55
N SER A 53 7.37 -13.24 -1.47
CA SER A 53 8.09 -12.02 -1.09
C SER A 53 7.21 -11.18 -0.15
N ARG A 54 7.78 -10.77 0.98
CA ARG A 54 7.16 -9.82 1.91
C ARG A 54 7.59 -8.39 1.64
N ARG A 55 8.50 -8.20 0.69
CA ARG A 55 9.11 -6.90 0.42
C ARG A 55 8.12 -6.01 -0.30
N VAL A 56 7.85 -4.85 0.25
CA VAL A 56 7.11 -3.76 -0.37
C VAL A 56 8.12 -2.67 -0.73
N LEU A 57 8.28 -2.42 -2.03
CA LEU A 57 9.14 -1.35 -2.50
C LEU A 57 8.47 -0.01 -2.24
N VAL A 58 9.18 0.91 -1.58
CA VAL A 58 8.75 2.30 -1.42
C VAL A 58 9.70 3.19 -2.22
N LEU A 59 9.20 3.76 -3.32
CA LEU A 59 9.92 4.80 -4.06
C LEU A 59 9.66 6.16 -3.40
N HIS A 60 10.72 6.83 -2.97
CA HIS A 60 10.61 8.09 -2.23
C HIS A 60 11.74 9.09 -2.56
N GLY A 61 11.59 10.32 -2.07
CA GLY A 61 12.62 11.35 -2.18
C GLY A 61 12.79 11.88 -3.60
N TRP A 62 14.03 12.28 -3.92
CA TRP A 62 14.37 12.94 -5.18
C TRP A 62 15.88 12.94 -5.44
N ASP A 63 16.28 13.27 -6.66
CA ASP A 63 17.66 13.57 -6.98
C ASP A 63 18.03 14.99 -6.50
N ALA A 64 19.05 15.10 -5.65
CA ALA A 64 19.50 16.38 -5.12
C ALA A 64 20.01 17.34 -6.22
N LYS A 65 20.49 16.82 -7.35
CA LYS A 65 20.87 17.64 -8.52
C LYS A 65 19.65 18.28 -9.20
N HIS A 66 18.48 17.65 -9.07
CA HIS A 66 17.25 18.16 -9.65
C HIS A 66 16.59 19.23 -8.76
N THR A 67 16.56 19.02 -7.44
CA THR A 67 15.88 19.92 -6.50
C THR A 67 16.79 20.94 -5.83
N GLY A 68 18.11 20.77 -5.92
CA GLY A 68 19.11 21.59 -5.22
C GLY A 68 19.19 21.32 -3.71
N GLN A 69 18.51 20.29 -3.20
CA GLN A 69 18.46 19.95 -1.78
C GLN A 69 18.60 18.44 -1.56
N PRO A 70 19.22 17.98 -0.46
CA PRO A 70 19.29 16.56 -0.15
C PRO A 70 17.90 15.96 0.00
N ALA A 71 17.73 14.73 -0.48
CA ALA A 71 16.50 13.98 -0.29
C ALA A 71 16.26 13.72 1.21
N PRO A 72 14.99 13.67 1.65
CA PRO A 72 14.63 13.36 3.02
C PRO A 72 15.04 11.92 3.36
N ALA A 73 15.40 11.69 4.63
CA ALA A 73 15.63 10.35 5.14
C ALA A 73 14.35 9.51 5.03
N ALA A 74 14.48 8.21 4.77
CA ALA A 74 13.36 7.28 4.60
C ALA A 74 12.33 7.36 5.74
N GLU A 75 12.80 7.53 6.98
CA GLU A 75 11.95 7.59 8.18
C GLU A 75 11.03 8.82 8.25
N SER A 76 11.36 9.87 7.50
CA SER A 76 10.55 11.11 7.45
C SER A 76 9.47 11.10 6.38
N THR A 77 9.46 10.07 5.51
CA THR A 77 8.48 9.93 4.43
C THR A 77 7.06 9.71 4.95
N ALA A 78 6.05 10.02 4.14
CA ALA A 78 4.66 9.81 4.53
C ALA A 78 4.38 8.32 4.77
N THR A 79 4.92 7.45 3.92
CA THR A 79 4.79 6.00 4.05
C THR A 79 5.41 5.50 5.36
N ALA A 80 6.63 5.95 5.71
CA ALA A 80 7.25 5.56 6.97
C ALA A 80 6.45 6.02 8.19
N ARG A 81 5.90 7.24 8.16
CA ARG A 81 5.20 7.85 9.30
C ARG A 81 3.79 7.32 9.52
N PHE A 82 3.07 6.97 8.44
CA PHE A 82 1.64 6.68 8.52
C PHE A 82 1.27 5.26 8.12
N MET A 83 2.12 4.54 7.39
CA MET A 83 1.79 3.23 6.81
C MET A 83 2.71 2.11 7.32
N ARG A 84 3.95 2.41 7.73
CA ARG A 84 4.96 1.42 8.12
C ARG A 84 4.45 0.44 9.17
N GLN A 85 3.96 0.94 10.30
CA GLN A 85 3.50 0.09 11.40
C GLN A 85 2.40 -0.89 10.94
N THR A 86 1.43 -0.41 10.16
CA THR A 86 0.37 -1.25 9.61
C THR A 86 0.92 -2.30 8.63
N LEU A 87 1.81 -1.90 7.73
CA LEU A 87 2.38 -2.82 6.74
C LEU A 87 3.24 -3.89 7.41
N GLU A 88 4.05 -3.52 8.40
CA GLU A 88 4.82 -4.46 9.23
C GLU A 88 3.90 -5.39 10.04
N TRP A 89 2.79 -4.87 10.56
CA TRP A 89 1.74 -5.68 11.20
C TRP A 89 1.08 -6.67 10.23
N LEU A 90 0.97 -6.31 8.95
CA LEU A 90 0.52 -7.22 7.88
C LEU A 90 1.64 -8.15 7.39
N GLY A 91 2.79 -8.18 8.06
CA GLY A 91 3.92 -9.05 7.75
C GLY A 91 4.78 -8.59 6.58
N CYS A 92 4.63 -7.34 6.13
CA CYS A 92 5.44 -6.77 5.07
C CYS A 92 6.77 -6.21 5.59
N GLU A 93 7.80 -6.29 4.76
CA GLU A 93 9.10 -5.63 4.96
C GLU A 93 9.18 -4.46 3.97
N LEU A 94 9.47 -3.25 4.46
CA LEU A 94 9.53 -2.07 3.59
C LEU A 94 10.95 -1.79 3.12
N ASP A 95 11.13 -1.82 1.80
CA ASP A 95 12.39 -1.48 1.14
C ASP A 95 12.29 -0.06 0.57
N PHE A 96 12.90 0.89 1.28
CA PHE A 96 12.90 2.31 0.91
C PHE A 96 14.01 2.58 -0.10
N ARG A 97 13.62 2.86 -1.34
CA ARG A 97 14.53 3.20 -2.44
C ARG A 97 14.37 4.67 -2.82
N SER A 98 15.46 5.41 -2.67
CA SER A 98 15.52 6.83 -3.04
C SER A 98 15.50 7.02 -4.56
N ALA A 99 14.76 8.02 -5.03
CA ALA A 99 14.65 8.40 -6.44
C ALA A 99 15.87 9.16 -6.98
N ASN A 100 17.07 8.69 -6.67
CA ASN A 100 18.33 9.33 -7.02
C ASN A 100 18.94 8.71 -8.29
N GLY A 101 19.41 9.56 -9.20
CA GLY A 101 20.07 9.11 -10.43
C GLY A 101 19.15 8.42 -11.42
N THR A 102 19.77 7.78 -12.42
CA THR A 102 19.07 7.16 -13.55
C THR A 102 18.60 5.73 -13.27
N ASP A 103 19.24 5.03 -12.33
CA ASP A 103 18.90 3.65 -11.94
C ASP A 103 18.04 3.63 -10.66
N PHE A 104 17.05 4.52 -10.58
CA PHE A 104 16.21 4.63 -9.39
C PHE A 104 15.11 3.57 -9.33
N LEU A 105 14.78 2.95 -10.46
CA LEU A 105 13.85 1.81 -10.54
C LEU A 105 14.63 0.50 -10.37
N PRO A 106 14.08 -0.50 -9.67
CA PRO A 106 14.75 -1.79 -9.55
C PRO A 106 14.70 -2.56 -10.88
N ALA A 107 15.80 -3.25 -11.20
CA ALA A 107 15.88 -4.13 -12.37
C ALA A 107 15.09 -5.43 -12.18
N SER A 108 15.06 -5.96 -10.95
CA SER A 108 14.25 -7.14 -10.59
C SER A 108 12.91 -6.72 -9.97
N HIS A 109 11.95 -7.64 -9.98
CA HIS A 109 10.62 -7.46 -9.39
C HIS A 109 10.41 -8.37 -8.18
N ASP A 110 11.42 -8.45 -7.31
CA ASP A 110 11.43 -9.36 -6.14
C ASP A 110 10.66 -8.78 -4.93
N PHE A 111 9.66 -7.95 -5.21
CA PHE A 111 8.77 -7.30 -4.24
C PHE A 111 7.32 -7.68 -4.56
N SER A 112 6.49 -7.69 -3.53
CA SER A 112 5.10 -8.11 -3.62
C SER A 112 4.13 -6.95 -3.73
N ALA A 113 4.59 -5.72 -3.52
CA ALA A 113 3.83 -4.49 -3.80
C ALA A 113 4.79 -3.29 -4.01
N VAL A 114 4.28 -2.21 -4.58
CA VAL A 114 4.99 -0.95 -4.78
C VAL A 114 4.20 0.21 -4.21
N ILE A 115 4.86 1.12 -3.50
CA ILE A 115 4.30 2.39 -3.03
C ILE A 115 5.10 3.53 -3.68
N LEU A 116 4.38 4.48 -4.29
CA LEU A 116 4.95 5.78 -4.65
C LEU A 116 4.63 6.74 -3.51
N ASP A 117 5.64 7.16 -2.76
CA ASP A 117 5.48 8.01 -1.59
C ASP A 117 4.91 9.40 -1.96
N ALA A 118 4.16 10.01 -1.05
CA ALA A 118 3.56 11.34 -1.24
C ALA A 118 4.60 12.42 -1.58
N GLY A 119 5.82 12.30 -1.04
CA GLY A 119 6.91 13.24 -1.26
C GLY A 119 7.83 12.89 -2.43
N LEU A 120 7.49 11.91 -3.26
CA LEU A 120 8.30 11.52 -4.41
C LEU A 120 8.33 12.64 -5.46
N VAL A 121 9.53 13.14 -5.76
CA VAL A 121 9.75 14.17 -6.80
C VAL A 121 10.75 13.63 -7.82
N LEU A 122 10.34 13.66 -9.08
CA LEU A 122 11.09 13.09 -10.21
C LEU A 122 11.34 14.16 -11.26
N ASN A 123 12.53 14.14 -11.88
CA ASN A 123 12.76 14.93 -13.09
C ASN A 123 12.03 14.31 -14.30
N ASP A 124 11.92 15.05 -15.40
CA ASP A 124 11.16 14.63 -16.58
C ASP A 124 11.59 13.26 -17.14
N ALA A 125 12.89 12.95 -17.13
CA ALA A 125 13.40 11.67 -17.61
C ALA A 125 13.00 10.51 -16.67
N GLN A 126 13.09 10.73 -15.36
CA GLN A 126 12.65 9.77 -14.35
C GLN A 126 11.13 9.54 -14.40
N GLN A 127 10.34 10.61 -14.62
CA GLN A 127 8.89 10.48 -14.78
C GLN A 127 8.52 9.62 -16.00
N ARG A 128 9.17 9.85 -17.15
CA ARG A 128 8.99 9.02 -18.34
C ARG A 128 9.40 7.56 -18.11
N ALA A 129 10.52 7.34 -17.41
CA ALA A 129 10.98 5.99 -17.05
C ALA A 129 9.97 5.27 -16.13
N LEU A 130 9.46 5.96 -15.11
CA LEU A 130 8.44 5.42 -14.22
C LEU A 130 7.15 5.10 -14.99
N ALA A 131 6.66 6.00 -15.84
CA ALA A 131 5.47 5.79 -16.66
C ALA A 131 5.63 4.60 -17.63
N ALA A 132 6.83 4.37 -18.17
CA ALA A 132 7.14 3.22 -19.01
C ALA A 132 7.26 1.90 -18.22
N TRP A 133 7.55 1.98 -16.92
CA TRP A 133 7.70 0.82 -16.04
C TRP A 133 6.37 0.31 -15.48
N LEU A 134 5.36 1.18 -15.30
CA LEU A 134 4.04 0.81 -14.74
C LEU A 134 3.39 -0.44 -15.38
N PRO A 135 3.42 -0.65 -16.71
CA PRO A 135 2.85 -1.86 -17.32
C PRO A 135 3.48 -3.16 -16.81
N THR A 136 4.76 -3.14 -16.43
CA THR A 136 5.47 -4.32 -15.93
C THR A 136 4.87 -4.82 -14.61
N LEU A 137 4.41 -3.90 -13.75
CA LEU A 137 3.74 -4.23 -12.49
C LEU A 137 2.42 -4.95 -12.76
N ARG A 138 1.63 -4.44 -13.70
CA ARG A 138 0.35 -5.05 -14.10
C ARG A 138 0.53 -6.46 -14.64
N THR A 139 1.48 -6.66 -15.56
CA THR A 139 1.77 -7.99 -16.13
C THR A 139 2.19 -9.00 -15.05
N LYS A 140 2.93 -8.54 -14.04
CA LYS A 140 3.38 -9.37 -12.91
C LYS A 140 2.37 -9.43 -11.76
N LYS A 141 1.20 -8.78 -11.88
CA LYS A 141 0.18 -8.67 -10.82
C LYS A 141 0.73 -8.11 -9.50
N ILE A 142 1.65 -7.16 -9.59
CA ILE A 142 2.21 -6.48 -8.43
C ILE A 142 1.35 -5.25 -8.13
N PRO A 143 0.63 -5.19 -6.99
CA PRO A 143 -0.20 -4.05 -6.65
C PRO A 143 0.62 -2.79 -6.42
N LEU A 144 0.14 -1.68 -6.99
CA LEU A 144 0.71 -0.34 -6.85
C LEU A 144 -0.15 0.52 -5.91
N LEU A 145 0.45 1.25 -4.98
CA LEU A 145 -0.21 2.31 -4.21
C LEU A 145 0.34 3.67 -4.61
N LEU A 146 -0.55 4.53 -5.11
CA LEU A 146 -0.27 5.95 -5.29
C LEU A 146 -0.57 6.70 -3.99
N ASN A 147 0.45 7.06 -3.22
CA ASN A 147 0.33 7.96 -2.05
C ASN A 147 0.58 9.43 -2.45
N GLY A 148 0.83 9.68 -3.73
CA GLY A 148 1.03 10.98 -4.36
C GLY A 148 0.91 10.89 -5.88
N MET A 149 1.11 12.01 -6.57
CA MET A 149 1.10 12.06 -8.03
C MET A 149 2.43 12.63 -8.54
N PRO A 150 3.44 11.80 -8.85
CA PRO A 150 4.77 12.27 -9.22
C PRO A 150 4.89 12.74 -10.68
N PHE A 151 3.80 12.71 -11.45
CA PHE A 151 3.79 13.02 -12.88
C PHE A 151 3.40 14.48 -13.15
N THR A 152 4.39 15.37 -13.24
CA THR A 152 4.22 16.77 -13.63
C THR A 152 4.42 16.99 -15.13
N ASP A 153 5.31 16.23 -15.77
CA ASP A 153 5.50 16.19 -17.22
C ASP A 153 4.22 15.71 -17.92
N GLU A 154 3.79 16.42 -18.97
CA GLU A 154 2.53 16.13 -19.66
C GLU A 154 2.54 14.74 -20.31
N THR A 155 3.64 14.39 -20.97
CA THR A 155 3.76 13.12 -21.70
C THR A 155 3.77 11.95 -20.73
N ALA A 156 4.61 12.01 -19.70
CA ALA A 156 4.67 10.97 -18.67
C ALA A 156 3.33 10.82 -17.93
N ARG A 157 2.65 11.93 -17.61
CA ARG A 157 1.34 11.89 -16.93
C ARG A 157 0.28 11.25 -17.81
N GLN A 158 0.13 11.67 -19.07
CA GLN A 158 -0.86 11.08 -19.97
C GLN A 158 -0.64 9.57 -20.15
N GLN A 159 0.62 9.15 -20.32
CA GLN A 159 0.97 7.74 -20.40
C GLN A 159 0.63 6.98 -19.10
N ALA A 160 0.95 7.54 -17.93
CA ALA A 160 0.63 6.92 -16.65
C ALA A 160 -0.89 6.80 -16.42
N LEU A 161 -1.66 7.84 -16.73
CA LEU A 161 -3.12 7.82 -16.63
C LEU A 161 -3.72 6.75 -17.55
N LEU A 162 -3.23 6.62 -18.78
CA LEU A 162 -3.66 5.58 -19.72
C LEU A 162 -3.34 4.18 -19.18
N HIS A 163 -2.10 3.94 -18.73
CA HIS A 163 -1.70 2.64 -18.19
C HIS A 163 -2.47 2.25 -16.94
N LEU A 164 -2.94 3.21 -16.15
CA LEU A 164 -3.70 2.97 -14.92
C LEU A 164 -5.22 3.07 -15.12
N GLY A 165 -5.69 3.52 -16.28
CA GLY A 165 -7.12 3.76 -16.54
C GLY A 165 -7.71 4.90 -15.69
N LEU A 166 -6.87 5.85 -15.27
CA LEU A 166 -7.27 7.00 -14.46
C LEU A 166 -7.91 8.06 -15.34
N GLY A 167 -9.03 8.63 -14.89
CA GLY A 167 -9.70 9.74 -15.56
C GLY A 167 -9.29 11.11 -15.02
N GLY A 168 -9.78 12.17 -15.67
CA GLY A 168 -9.37 13.55 -15.37
C GLY A 168 -8.03 13.89 -16.03
N ASN A 169 -7.31 14.85 -15.46
CA ASN A 169 -6.00 15.28 -15.98
C ASN A 169 -4.86 15.17 -14.96
N ALA A 170 -5.18 14.74 -13.74
CA ALA A 170 -4.28 14.61 -12.58
C ALA A 170 -3.42 15.85 -12.30
N LYS A 171 -3.92 17.04 -12.67
CA LYS A 171 -3.33 18.33 -12.31
C LYS A 171 -3.99 18.86 -11.04
N PRO A 172 -3.24 19.55 -10.18
CA PRO A 172 -3.83 20.36 -9.12
C PRO A 172 -4.84 21.35 -9.70
N VAL A 173 -5.98 21.49 -9.03
CA VAL A 173 -6.99 22.48 -9.40
C VAL A 173 -6.73 23.77 -8.63
N SER A 174 -6.29 24.80 -9.34
CA SER A 174 -6.07 26.13 -8.77
C SER A 174 -7.40 26.84 -8.52
N ARG A 175 -7.46 27.69 -7.49
CA ARG A 175 -8.59 28.59 -7.20
C ARG A 175 -9.94 27.87 -6.98
N LEU A 176 -9.92 26.67 -6.41
CA LEU A 176 -11.12 26.07 -5.83
C LEU A 176 -11.65 27.01 -4.73
N VAL A 177 -12.93 27.34 -4.78
CA VAL A 177 -13.58 28.15 -3.73
C VAL A 177 -14.26 27.28 -2.68
N LYS A 178 -14.64 26.06 -3.07
CA LYS A 178 -15.35 25.11 -2.20
C LYS A 178 -14.98 23.68 -2.57
N ALA A 179 -14.87 22.83 -1.56
CA ALA A 179 -14.82 21.38 -1.70
C ALA A 179 -15.85 20.74 -0.78
N ASN A 180 -16.61 19.77 -1.29
CA ASN A 180 -17.55 18.97 -0.52
C ASN A 180 -17.21 17.49 -0.69
N VAL A 181 -17.61 16.69 0.28
CA VAL A 181 -17.58 15.23 0.13
C VAL A 181 -18.61 14.84 -0.93
N ALA A 182 -18.18 14.12 -1.95
CA ALA A 182 -19.04 13.58 -3.00
C ALA A 182 -19.52 12.16 -2.67
N SER A 183 -18.62 11.30 -2.16
CA SER A 183 -18.97 9.96 -1.70
C SER A 183 -17.98 9.45 -0.68
N ILE A 184 -18.45 8.56 0.19
CA ILE A 184 -17.67 7.87 1.21
C ILE A 184 -18.06 6.40 1.23
N ASP A 185 -17.08 5.51 1.32
CA ASP A 185 -17.26 4.15 1.78
C ASP A 185 -17.01 4.08 3.29
N SER A 186 -18.10 4.03 4.07
CA SER A 186 -18.02 4.07 5.54
C SER A 186 -17.29 2.88 6.16
N THR A 187 -17.10 1.77 5.43
CA THR A 187 -16.37 0.60 5.94
C THR A 187 -14.85 0.79 5.93
N LEU A 188 -14.35 1.79 5.19
CA LEU A 188 -12.94 2.14 5.08
C LEU A 188 -12.65 3.57 5.56
N ILE A 189 -13.59 4.17 6.30
CA ILE A 189 -13.36 5.40 7.04
C ILE A 189 -13.24 5.07 8.52
N LYS A 190 -12.29 5.72 9.18
CA LYS A 190 -12.06 5.53 10.61
C LYS A 190 -13.33 5.88 11.39
N ALA A 191 -13.75 4.98 12.27
CA ALA A 191 -14.97 5.17 13.07
C ALA A 191 -14.90 6.48 13.87
N GLY A 192 -16.00 7.25 13.83
CA GLY A 192 -16.10 8.56 14.49
C GLY A 192 -15.39 9.72 13.78
N THR A 193 -14.71 9.47 12.65
CA THR A 193 -14.07 10.53 11.87
C THR A 193 -15.12 11.30 11.06
N ARG A 194 -15.20 12.61 11.30
CA ARG A 194 -15.95 13.53 10.43
C ARG A 194 -15.10 13.86 9.21
N VAL A 195 -15.38 13.21 8.09
CA VAL A 195 -14.72 13.49 6.82
C VAL A 195 -15.04 14.91 6.34
N GLN A 196 -14.02 15.61 5.83
CA GLN A 196 -14.09 16.98 5.36
C GLN A 196 -13.71 17.08 3.89
N GLY A 197 -14.45 17.90 3.14
CA GLY A 197 -14.03 18.35 1.82
C GLY A 197 -12.85 19.31 1.97
N ARG A 198 -11.68 18.94 1.44
CA ARG A 198 -10.46 19.75 1.52
C ARG A 198 -10.16 20.36 0.15
N VAL A 199 -9.96 21.68 0.13
CA VAL A 199 -9.55 22.43 -1.07
C VAL A 199 -8.03 22.29 -1.30
N LEU A 200 -7.25 22.25 -0.22
CA LEU A 200 -5.79 22.21 -0.32
C LEU A 200 -5.33 20.91 -0.99
N GLY A 201 -4.56 21.05 -2.07
CA GLY A 201 -4.04 19.92 -2.84
C GLY A 201 -5.12 19.16 -3.64
N PHE A 202 -6.30 19.75 -3.85
CA PHE A 202 -7.33 19.17 -4.70
C PHE A 202 -6.81 18.93 -6.12
N MET A 203 -7.09 17.75 -6.67
CA MET A 203 -6.63 17.33 -7.99
C MET A 203 -7.80 16.87 -8.86
N ASN A 204 -7.77 17.16 -10.16
CA ASN A 204 -8.76 16.61 -11.08
C ASN A 204 -8.36 15.18 -11.46
N LEU A 205 -8.78 14.21 -10.65
CA LEU A 205 -8.46 12.80 -10.77
C LEU A 205 -9.71 11.97 -10.48
N THR A 206 -10.03 11.05 -11.38
CA THR A 206 -11.12 10.09 -11.18
C THR A 206 -10.62 8.66 -11.28
N ALA A 207 -11.19 7.80 -10.44
CA ALA A 207 -10.86 6.39 -10.41
C ALA A 207 -11.36 5.70 -11.69
N PRO A 208 -10.77 4.55 -12.08
CA PRO A 208 -11.32 3.69 -13.12
C PRO A 208 -12.78 3.30 -12.82
N ALA A 209 -13.57 2.99 -13.85
CA ALA A 209 -15.00 2.71 -13.70
C ALA A 209 -15.32 1.57 -12.70
N ASP A 210 -14.49 0.53 -12.67
CA ASP A 210 -14.68 -0.66 -11.81
C ASP A 210 -14.00 -0.52 -10.43
N SER A 211 -13.67 0.71 -10.02
CA SER A 211 -13.02 0.97 -8.74
C SER A 211 -14.00 1.04 -7.58
N ARG A 212 -13.55 0.53 -6.43
CA ARG A 212 -14.19 0.82 -5.14
C ARG A 212 -13.66 2.15 -4.63
N VAL A 213 -14.44 3.21 -4.83
CA VAL A 213 -14.11 4.56 -4.37
C VAL A 213 -14.37 4.68 -2.87
N VAL A 214 -13.32 4.97 -2.10
CA VAL A 214 -13.37 5.09 -0.64
C VAL A 214 -13.71 6.51 -0.20
N LEU A 215 -13.09 7.50 -0.84
CA LEU A 215 -13.34 8.91 -0.58
C LEU A 215 -13.28 9.66 -1.90
N ALA A 216 -14.39 10.30 -2.27
CA ALA A 216 -14.46 11.24 -3.37
C ALA A 216 -14.84 12.62 -2.88
N LEU A 217 -14.20 13.64 -3.43
CA LEU A 217 -14.51 15.03 -3.23
C LEU A 217 -15.02 15.66 -4.53
N ARG A 218 -15.92 16.62 -4.39
CA ARG A 218 -16.36 17.51 -5.47
C ARG A 218 -15.93 18.92 -5.14
N GLY A 219 -15.23 19.54 -6.07
CA GLY A 219 -14.74 20.90 -6.00
C GLY A 219 -15.46 21.81 -6.98
N GLU A 220 -15.57 23.08 -6.66
CA GLU A 220 -16.03 24.12 -7.58
C GLU A 220 -14.98 25.23 -7.62
N ASP A 221 -14.54 25.62 -8.82
CA ASP A 221 -13.63 26.75 -8.99
C ASP A 221 -14.38 28.09 -9.05
N ALA A 222 -13.62 29.19 -9.03
CA ALA A 222 -14.19 30.54 -9.04
C ALA A 222 -15.03 30.86 -10.31
N LEU A 223 -14.96 30.04 -11.36
CA LEU A 223 -15.76 30.18 -12.58
C LEU A 223 -17.01 29.28 -12.57
N GLY A 224 -17.25 28.53 -11.50
CA GLY A 224 -18.35 27.59 -11.38
C GLY A 224 -18.10 26.24 -12.06
N THR A 225 -16.86 25.95 -12.48
CA THR A 225 -16.53 24.65 -13.07
C THR A 225 -16.43 23.62 -11.97
N GLU A 226 -17.18 22.53 -12.09
CA GLU A 226 -17.07 21.39 -11.17
C GLU A 226 -15.85 20.53 -11.51
N HIS A 227 -15.12 20.14 -10.48
CA HIS A 227 -13.99 19.21 -10.53
C HIS A 227 -14.25 18.05 -9.59
N ARG A 228 -13.73 16.86 -9.93
CA ARG A 228 -13.83 15.67 -9.11
C ARG A 228 -12.46 15.18 -8.70
N PHE A 229 -12.34 14.80 -7.43
CA PHE A 229 -11.15 14.17 -6.88
C PHE A 229 -11.53 12.89 -6.15
N ASP A 230 -11.36 11.75 -6.80
CA ASP A 230 -11.43 10.45 -6.14
C ASP A 230 -10.12 10.27 -5.36
N GLN A 231 -10.13 10.78 -4.13
CA GLN A 231 -8.96 10.93 -3.26
C GLN A 231 -8.39 9.59 -2.80
N ALA A 232 -9.26 8.63 -2.52
CA ALA A 232 -8.87 7.27 -2.17
C ALA A 232 -9.77 6.24 -2.86
N PHE A 233 -9.17 5.22 -3.46
CA PHE A 233 -9.88 4.14 -4.14
C PHE A 233 -9.03 2.89 -4.29
N LEU A 234 -9.71 1.74 -4.41
CA LEU A 234 -9.13 0.44 -4.72
C LEU A 234 -9.48 0.04 -6.17
N THR A 235 -8.61 -0.71 -6.82
CA THR A 235 -8.74 -1.10 -8.22
C THR A 235 -7.98 -2.40 -8.50
N GLN A 236 -8.17 -2.98 -9.69
CA GLN A 236 -7.55 -4.27 -10.06
C GLN A 236 -6.02 -4.22 -10.13
N TRP A 237 -5.44 -3.04 -10.40
CA TRP A 237 -3.97 -2.87 -10.44
C TRP A 237 -3.36 -2.44 -9.10
N GLY A 238 -4.18 -2.14 -8.09
CA GLY A 238 -3.72 -1.60 -6.82
C GLY A 238 -4.67 -0.56 -6.23
N ALA A 239 -4.14 0.61 -5.87
CA ALA A 239 -4.89 1.63 -5.15
C ALA A 239 -4.29 3.04 -5.32
N ALA A 240 -5.08 4.05 -4.99
CA ALA A 240 -4.59 5.39 -4.70
C ALA A 240 -5.15 5.85 -3.36
N CYS A 241 -4.34 6.54 -2.57
CA CYS A 241 -4.73 7.23 -1.35
C CYS A 241 -3.91 8.52 -1.27
N ILE A 242 -4.38 9.56 -1.95
CA ILE A 242 -3.63 10.82 -2.11
C ILE A 242 -4.24 11.85 -1.15
N ASP A 243 -3.65 12.00 0.03
CA ASP A 243 -4.07 13.01 1.01
C ASP A 243 -2.96 14.04 1.26
N PRO A 244 -2.97 15.17 0.53
CA PRO A 244 -1.97 16.23 0.68
C PRO A 244 -1.88 16.81 2.09
N THR A 245 -2.93 16.66 2.90
CA THR A 245 -2.96 17.19 4.27
C THR A 245 -2.70 16.11 5.32
N LEU A 246 -2.38 14.87 4.94
CA LEU A 246 -2.12 13.74 5.83
C LEU A 246 -1.16 14.10 6.97
N GLY A 247 -0.08 14.81 6.67
CA GLY A 247 0.93 15.25 7.64
C GLY A 247 0.45 16.29 8.67
N THR A 248 -0.65 17.00 8.38
CA THR A 248 -1.15 18.12 9.18
C THR A 248 -2.44 17.80 9.92
N THR A 249 -3.36 17.10 9.26
CA THR A 249 -4.70 16.78 9.78
C THR A 249 -4.86 15.32 10.18
N GLY A 250 -3.87 14.47 9.86
CA GLY A 250 -4.00 13.03 9.95
C GLY A 250 -4.89 12.43 8.84
N PRO A 251 -4.92 11.09 8.76
CA PRO A 251 -5.69 10.37 7.74
C PRO A 251 -7.19 10.46 8.00
N GLN A 252 -7.98 10.60 6.93
CA GLN A 252 -9.45 10.45 6.99
C GLN A 252 -9.88 9.00 6.71
N VAL A 253 -9.11 8.30 5.89
CA VAL A 253 -9.28 6.88 5.57
C VAL A 253 -8.74 6.05 6.72
N ASP A 254 -9.41 4.94 7.03
CA ASP A 254 -8.87 3.91 7.91
C ASP A 254 -7.70 3.22 7.21
N LEU A 255 -6.48 3.74 7.43
CA LEU A 255 -5.27 3.21 6.79
C LEU A 255 -5.06 1.71 7.07
N PRO A 256 -5.24 1.19 8.29
CA PRO A 256 -5.24 -0.26 8.55
C PRO A 256 -6.15 -1.07 7.62
N ALA A 257 -7.44 -0.74 7.59
CA ALA A 257 -8.39 -1.48 6.77
C ALA A 257 -8.12 -1.29 5.27
N PHE A 258 -7.75 -0.08 4.86
CA PHE A 258 -7.44 0.25 3.47
C PHE A 258 -6.20 -0.49 2.96
N LEU A 259 -5.10 -0.51 3.72
CA LEU A 259 -3.86 -1.19 3.33
C LEU A 259 -4.05 -2.71 3.29
N SER A 260 -4.83 -3.27 4.22
CA SER A 260 -5.22 -4.69 4.17
C SER A 260 -6.03 -5.01 2.91
N ALA A 261 -7.00 -4.15 2.56
CA ALA A 261 -7.80 -4.33 1.34
C ALA A 261 -6.97 -4.14 0.06
N TRP A 262 -5.99 -3.24 0.05
CA TRP A 262 -5.08 -3.00 -1.07
C TRP A 262 -4.15 -4.19 -1.35
N LEU A 263 -3.54 -4.76 -0.31
CA LEU A 263 -2.71 -5.96 -0.46
C LEU A 263 -3.56 -7.19 -0.84
N GLY A 264 -4.81 -7.24 -0.40
CA GLY A 264 -5.76 -8.30 -0.73
C GLY A 264 -5.53 -9.59 0.07
N GLY A 265 -6.46 -10.53 -0.05
CA GLY A 265 -6.45 -11.78 0.72
C GLY A 265 -5.35 -12.78 0.31
N GLU A 266 -4.86 -12.72 -0.93
CA GLU A 266 -3.74 -13.55 -1.40
C GLU A 266 -2.39 -13.15 -0.77
N HIS A 267 -2.32 -11.93 -0.21
CA HIS A 267 -1.19 -11.43 0.58
C HIS A 267 -1.31 -11.73 2.07
N ALA A 268 -2.22 -12.62 2.49
CA ALA A 268 -2.24 -13.18 3.84
C ALA A 268 -1.01 -14.09 4.06
N ALA A 269 0.19 -13.49 4.02
CA ALA A 269 1.42 -14.14 4.42
C ALA A 269 1.35 -14.40 5.93
N PRO A 270 1.92 -15.51 6.43
CA PRO A 270 1.97 -15.77 7.86
C PRO A 270 2.74 -14.65 8.55
N VAL A 271 2.02 -13.80 9.26
CA VAL A 271 2.59 -12.72 10.07
C VAL A 271 3.26 -13.35 11.30
N PRO A 272 4.46 -12.91 11.70
CA PRO A 272 5.04 -13.33 12.97
C PRO A 272 4.04 -13.10 14.10
N ASP A 273 3.77 -14.13 14.88
CA ASP A 273 2.92 -13.99 16.05
C ASP A 273 3.62 -13.12 17.09
N THR A 274 3.27 -11.83 17.12
CA THR A 274 3.82 -10.86 18.08
C THR A 274 3.31 -11.10 19.50
N THR A 275 2.27 -11.92 19.63
CA THR A 275 1.71 -12.31 20.92
C THR A 275 2.36 -13.56 21.47
N THR A 276 3.37 -14.15 20.80
CA THR A 276 3.98 -15.40 21.26
C THR A 276 5.51 -15.37 21.19
N ARG A 277 6.16 -15.74 22.30
CA ARG A 277 7.62 -15.97 22.37
C ARG A 277 7.85 -17.40 22.86
N ASP A 278 8.65 -18.17 22.12
CA ASP A 278 8.96 -19.57 22.45
C ASP A 278 7.71 -20.45 22.62
N GLY A 279 6.66 -20.22 21.82
CA GLY A 279 5.39 -20.95 21.90
C GLY A 279 4.50 -20.58 23.10
N ARG A 280 4.82 -19.52 23.84
CA ARG A 280 4.02 -19.00 24.95
C ARG A 280 3.45 -17.63 24.62
N HIS A 281 2.16 -17.46 24.92
CA HIS A 281 1.50 -16.17 24.77
C HIS A 281 2.16 -15.13 25.69
N VAL A 282 2.69 -14.07 25.11
CA VAL A 282 3.16 -12.86 25.77
C VAL A 282 1.93 -12.06 26.18
N PHE A 283 1.77 -11.84 27.49
CA PHE A 283 0.78 -10.92 28.00
C PHE A 283 1.23 -9.49 27.71
N TYR A 284 0.48 -8.77 26.87
CA TYR A 284 0.70 -7.37 26.58
C TYR A 284 -0.44 -6.53 27.16
N SER A 285 -0.11 -5.59 28.04
CA SER A 285 -1.05 -4.60 28.56
C SER A 285 -0.70 -3.24 27.97
N HIS A 286 -1.61 -2.68 27.16
CA HIS A 286 -1.50 -1.32 26.65
C HIS A 286 -2.48 -0.42 27.40
N ILE A 287 -1.97 0.66 27.96
CA ILE A 287 -2.75 1.66 28.69
C ILE A 287 -2.74 2.93 27.86
N GLU A 288 -3.88 3.25 27.25
CA GLU A 288 -4.04 4.46 26.46
C GLU A 288 -4.28 5.68 27.37
N SER A 289 -3.68 6.83 27.03
CA SER A 289 -3.80 8.05 27.82
C SER A 289 -5.17 8.74 27.69
N THR A 290 -5.99 8.36 26.70
CA THR A 290 -7.29 8.98 26.43
C THR A 290 -8.33 8.74 27.54
N GLY A 291 -8.08 7.78 28.43
CA GLY A 291 -8.88 7.52 29.63
C GLY A 291 -8.31 8.06 30.94
N PHE A 292 -7.08 8.60 30.97
CA PHE A 292 -6.36 8.90 32.22
C PHE A 292 -7.09 9.91 33.12
N SER A 293 -7.67 10.96 32.51
CA SER A 293 -8.45 11.99 33.20
C SER A 293 -9.96 11.70 33.22
N THR A 294 -10.39 10.53 32.74
CA THR A 294 -11.81 10.16 32.75
C THR A 294 -12.19 9.63 34.13
N PRO A 295 -13.32 10.07 34.72
CA PRO A 295 -13.83 9.46 35.94
C PRO A 295 -14.22 8.00 35.72
N SER A 296 -13.80 7.11 36.62
CA SER A 296 -14.19 5.70 36.56
C SER A 296 -15.65 5.49 37.00
N THR A 297 -16.20 4.31 36.71
CA THR A 297 -17.53 3.90 37.20
C THR A 297 -17.52 3.40 38.65
N LEU A 298 -16.39 3.52 39.37
CA LEU A 298 -16.29 3.10 40.76
C LEU A 298 -16.94 4.14 41.69
N PRO A 299 -17.43 3.72 42.89
CA PRO A 299 -17.96 4.65 43.88
C PRO A 299 -16.96 5.77 44.23
N GLY A 300 -17.45 7.01 44.26
CA GLY A 300 -16.60 8.20 44.42
C GLY A 300 -16.01 8.74 43.11
N PHE A 301 -16.26 8.06 41.98
CA PHE A 301 -15.81 8.43 40.64
C PHE A 301 -14.32 8.85 40.58
N PRO A 302 -13.39 8.08 41.21
CA PRO A 302 -11.97 8.39 41.13
C PRO A 302 -11.54 8.36 39.66
N LEU A 303 -10.54 9.17 39.33
CA LEU A 303 -9.99 9.18 37.97
C LEU A 303 -9.48 7.78 37.62
N CYS A 304 -9.64 7.34 36.37
CA CYS A 304 -9.11 6.05 35.94
C CYS A 304 -7.60 5.94 36.22
N ALA A 305 -6.84 7.05 36.14
CA ALA A 305 -5.43 7.08 36.54
C ALA A 305 -5.19 6.75 38.03
N GLU A 306 -6.04 7.25 38.93
CA GLU A 306 -5.95 6.97 40.37
C GLU A 306 -6.28 5.51 40.63
N VAL A 307 -7.30 4.99 39.97
CA VAL A 307 -7.68 3.57 40.06
C VAL A 307 -6.53 2.67 39.61
N MET A 308 -5.87 2.98 38.50
CA MET A 308 -4.76 2.17 37.99
C MET A 308 -3.47 2.28 38.81
N ARG A 309 -3.24 3.42 39.49
CA ARG A 309 -2.06 3.61 40.34
C ARG A 309 -2.25 2.93 41.70
N ASP A 310 -3.44 3.05 42.26
CA ASP A 310 -3.70 2.76 43.67
C ASP A 310 -4.37 1.38 43.89
N ARG A 311 -4.68 0.65 42.80
CA ARG A 311 -5.29 -0.70 42.83
C ARG A 311 -4.69 -1.60 41.77
#